data_AF-A0A955FQ55-F1
#
_entry.id   AF-A0A955FQ55-F1
#
_cell.length_a   1.000
_cell.length_b   1.000
_cell.length_c   1.000
_cell.angle_alpha   90.00
_cell.angle_beta   90.00
_cell.angle_gamma   90.00
#
_symmetry.space_group_name_H-M   'P 1'
#
loop_
_entity.id
_entity.type
_entity.pdbx_description
1 polymer ?
#
loop_
_entity_poly.entity_id
_entity_poly.type
_entity_poly.pdbx_seq_one_letter_code
_entity_poly.pdbx_strand_id
1 'polypeptide(L)' 'MLTLFAEAATLDLTVLAKGIMMGFGMLGPAIGIGMIGAAFMNAVGRNPESSKSLGQILVIIGIIELMALLVFASLFIIK' A
#
# COMPACT_ATOMS: atom_id res chain seq x y z
N MET A 1 20.10 35.66 14.23
CA MET A 1 18.88 35.87 15.03
C MET A 1 17.65 35.97 14.14
N LEU A 2 17.62 36.84 13.12
CA LEU A 2 16.49 36.96 12.18
C LEU A 2 16.19 35.67 11.39
N THR A 3 17.22 34.92 10.99
CA THR A 3 17.09 33.63 10.29
C THR A 3 16.53 32.50 11.17
N LEU A 4 16.82 32.55 12.48
CA LEU A 4 16.34 31.56 13.46
C LEU A 4 14.81 31.64 13.65
N PHE A 5 14.25 32.85 13.55
CA PHE A 5 12.80 33.07 13.63
C PHE A 5 12.08 32.74 12.31
N ALA A 6 12.76 32.79 11.17
CA ALA A 6 12.20 32.42 9.88
C ALA A 6 11.98 30.90 9.76
N GLU A 7 12.90 30.10 10.31
CA GLU A 7 12.83 28.63 10.30
C GLU A 7 11.77 28.08 11.27
N ALA A 8 11.52 28.79 12.38
CA ALA A 8 10.40 28.49 13.28
C ALA A 8 9.02 28.80 12.67
N ALA A 9 8.97 29.60 11.60
CA ALA A 9 7.73 29.96 10.91
C ALA A 9 7.42 29.05 9.70
N THR A 10 8.34 28.18 9.30
CA THR A 10 8.08 27.22 8.21
C THR A 10 7.39 25.98 8.75
N LEU A 11 6.12 25.81 8.38
CA LEU A 11 5.35 24.63 8.71
C LEU A 11 5.85 23.46 7.84
N ASP A 12 6.62 22.54 8.43
CA ASP A 12 7.09 21.34 7.73
C ASP A 12 5.93 20.37 7.51
N LEU A 13 5.33 20.46 6.33
CA LEU A 13 4.22 19.61 5.89
C LEU A 13 4.69 18.25 5.35
N THR A 14 5.98 18.00 5.26
CA THR A 14 6.54 16.78 4.65
C THR A 14 6.09 15.53 5.39
N VAL A 15 6.08 15.58 6.73
CA VAL A 15 5.61 14.46 7.55
C VAL A 15 4.12 14.17 7.31
N LEU A 16 3.30 15.23 7.22
CA LEU A 16 1.87 15.09 6.95
C LEU A 16 1.62 14.54 5.53
N ALA A 17 2.34 15.06 4.53
CA ALA A 17 2.25 14.60 3.15
C ALA A 17 2.63 13.12 3.01
N LYS A 18 3.71 12.68 3.68
CA LYS A 18 4.14 11.28 3.74
C LYS A 18 3.09 10.39 4.41
N GLY A 19 2.51 10.85 5.52
CA GLY A 19 1.44 10.13 6.22
C GLY A 19 0.19 9.95 5.36
N ILE A 20 -0.26 11.01 4.68
CA ILE A 20 -1.41 10.97 3.76
C ILE A 20 -1.13 10.02 2.59
N MET A 21 0.06 10.13 1.98
CA MET A 21 0.43 9.27 0.85
C MET A 21 0.42 7.79 1.23
N MET A 22 0.98 7.43 2.39
CA MET A 22 0.93 6.04 2.88
C MET A 22 -0.49 5.60 3.20
N GLY A 23 -1.25 6.42 3.93
CA GLY A 23 -2.61 6.08 4.33
C GLY A 23 -3.50 5.79 3.12
N PHE A 24 -3.59 6.73 2.18
CA PHE A 24 -4.47 6.58 1.02
C PHE A 24 -3.89 5.69 -0.08
N GLY A 25 -2.58 5.76 -0.32
CA GLY A 25 -1.93 4.97 -1.36
C GLY A 25 -2.00 3.47 -1.10
N MET A 26 -1.99 3.05 0.18
CA MET A 26 -2.07 1.63 0.55
C MET A 26 -3.49 1.05 0.49
N LEU A 27 -4.54 1.87 0.36
CA LEU A 27 -5.93 1.38 0.34
C LEU A 27 -6.20 0.45 -0.84
N GLY A 28 -5.72 0.80 -2.04
CA GLY A 28 -5.92 0.01 -3.26
C GLY A 28 -5.35 -1.41 -3.12
N PRO A 29 -4.05 -1.57 -2.79
CA PRO A 29 -3.45 -2.87 -2.54
C PRO A 29 -4.14 -3.66 -1.42
N ALA A 30 -4.43 -3.01 -0.28
CA ALA A 30 -5.08 -3.67 0.85
C ALA A 30 -6.46 -4.24 0.49
N ILE A 31 -7.29 -3.45 -0.19
CA ILE A 31 -8.63 -3.88 -0.63
C ILE A 31 -8.51 -4.96 -1.69
N GLY A 32 -7.66 -4.78 -2.70
CA GLY A 32 -7.49 -5.74 -3.79
C GLY A 32 -7.03 -7.11 -3.30
N ILE A 33 -6.01 -7.15 -2.44
CA ILE A 33 -5.50 -8.40 -1.84
C ILE A 33 -6.58 -9.03 -0.96
N GLY A 34 -7.25 -8.25 -0.11
CA GLY A 34 -8.33 -8.74 0.75
C GLY A 34 -9.47 -9.39 -0.04
N MET A 35 -9.91 -8.76 -1.13
CA MET A 35 -10.96 -9.29 -2.00
C MET A 35 -10.54 -10.58 -2.71
N ILE A 36 -9.31 -10.64 -3.23
CA ILE A 36 -8.77 -11.83 -3.89
C ILE A 36 -8.64 -12.99 -2.91
N GLY A 37 -8.11 -12.73 -1.71
CA GLY A 37 -8.00 -13.72 -0.64
C GLY A 37 -9.37 -14.27 -0.25
N ALA A 38 -10.36 -13.39 -0.04
CA ALA A 38 -11.72 -13.81 0.28
C ALA A 38 -12.36 -14.65 -0.84
N ALA A 39 -12.20 -14.25 -2.10
CA ALA A 39 -12.70 -15.00 -3.25
C ALA A 39 -12.03 -16.38 -3.37
N PHE A 40 -10.71 -16.45 -3.16
CA PHE A 40 -9.96 -17.71 -3.15
C PHE A 40 -10.46 -18.65 -2.04
N MET A 41 -10.59 -18.16 -0.80
CA MET A 41 -11.07 -18.98 0.31
C MET A 41 -12.50 -19.49 0.09
N ASN A 42 -13.38 -18.65 -0.47
CA ASN A 42 -14.73 -19.07 -0.83
C ASN A 42 -14.74 -20.14 -1.92
N ALA A 43 -13.86 -20.03 -2.93
CA ALA A 43 -13.73 -21.04 -3.98
C ALA A 43 -13.23 -22.37 -3.42
N VAL A 44 -12.17 -22.35 -2.60
CA VAL A 44 -11.59 -23.55 -1.97
C VAL A 44 -12.57 -24.21 -1.01
N GLY A 45 -13.32 -23.44 -0.22
CA GLY A 45 -14.33 -23.99 0.69
C GLY A 45 -15.48 -24.71 -0.02
N ARG A 46 -15.84 -24.29 -1.24
CA ARG A 46 -16.86 -24.95 -2.07
C ARG A 46 -16.30 -26.11 -2.90
N ASN A 47 -15.06 -25.98 -3.36
CA ASN A 47 -14.36 -27.00 -4.13
C ASN A 47 -12.88 -27.09 -3.68
N PRO A 48 -12.51 -28.11 -2.89
CA PRO A 48 -11.14 -28.29 -2.42
C PRO A 48 -10.09 -28.38 -3.54
N GLU A 49 -10.48 -28.84 -4.74
CA GLU A 49 -9.56 -28.92 -5.88
C GLU A 49 -9.08 -27.55 -6.38
N SER A 50 -9.84 -26.47 -6.12
CA SER A 50 -9.47 -25.10 -6.46
C SER A 50 -8.22 -24.60 -5.72
N SER A 51 -7.80 -25.28 -4.64
CA SER A 51 -6.56 -24.98 -3.90
C SER A 51 -5.31 -25.05 -4.78
N LYS A 52 -5.33 -25.82 -5.86
CA LYS A 52 -4.24 -25.91 -6.85
C LYS A 52 -3.90 -24.57 -7.51
N SER A 53 -4.83 -23.61 -7.51
CA SER A 53 -4.62 -22.27 -8.05
C SER A 53 -3.82 -21.32 -7.13
N LEU A 54 -3.48 -21.74 -5.90
CA LEU A 54 -2.81 -20.88 -4.91
C LEU A 54 -1.54 -20.22 -5.47
N GLY A 55 -0.71 -20.96 -6.20
CA GLY A 55 0.52 -20.40 -6.79
C GLY A 55 0.22 -19.22 -7.73
N GLN A 56 -0.80 -19.34 -8.57
CA GLN A 56 -1.23 -18.26 -9.47
C GLN A 56 -1.84 -17.08 -8.69
N ILE A 57 -2.60 -17.35 -7.64
CA ILE A 57 -3.15 -16.30 -6.76
C ILE A 57 -2.02 -15.51 -6.08
N LEU A 58 -0.97 -16.19 -5.60
CA LEU A 58 0.19 -15.52 -5.00
C LEU A 58 0.96 -14.65 -5.99
N VAL A 59 1.04 -15.06 -7.27
CA VAL A 59 1.61 -14.20 -8.33
C VAL A 59 0.77 -12.93 -8.53
N ILE A 60 -0.55 -13.05 -8.56
CA ILE A 60 -1.44 -11.89 -8.69
C ILE A 60 -1.30 -10.95 -7.48
N ILE A 61 -1.25 -11.52 -6.27
CA ILE A 61 -0.99 -10.74 -5.05
C ILE A 61 0.36 -10.03 -5.13
N GLY A 62 1.41 -10.71 -5.63
CA GLY A 62 2.73 -10.10 -5.84
C GLY A 62 2.71 -8.92 -6.82
N ILE A 63 1.91 -8.99 -7.88
CA ILE A 63 1.72 -7.88 -8.81
C ILE A 63 1.00 -6.71 -8.12
N ILE A 64 0.03 -6.97 -7.24
CA ILE A 64 -0.67 -5.92 -6.49
C ILE A 64 0.26 -5.28 -5.44
N GLU A 65 1.11 -6.07 -4.79
CA GLU A 65 2.13 -5.59 -3.87
C GLU A 65 3.13 -4.64 -4.53
N LEU A 66 3.40 -4.78 -5.83
CA LEU A 66 4.20 -3.78 -6.55
C LEU A 66 3.62 -2.37 -6.41
N MET A 67 2.29 -2.22 -6.39
CA MET A 67 1.65 -0.92 -6.20
C MET A 67 1.84 -0.39 -4.78
N ALA A 68 1.78 -1.27 -3.77
CA ALA A 68 2.10 -0.91 -2.39
C ALA A 68 3.56 -0.46 -2.25
N LEU A 69 4.48 -1.16 -2.91
CA LEU A 69 5.90 -0.79 -2.92
C LEU A 69 6.15 0.54 -3.63
N LEU A 70 5.39 0.89 -4.67
CA LEU A 70 5.49 2.22 -5.30
C LEU A 70 5.05 3.34 -4.36
N VAL A 71 3.99 3.12 -3.56
CA VAL A 71 3.52 4.07 -2.52
C VAL A 71 4.54 4.19 -1.39
N PHE A 72 5.19 3.09 -1.01
CA PHE A 72 6.30 3.14 -0.07
C PHE A 72 7.51 3.88 -0.66
N ALA A 73 7.88 3.60 -1.90
CA ALA A 73 9.02 4.23 -2.57
C ALA A 73 8.85 5.75 -2.72
N SER A 74 7.62 6.23 -2.94
CA SER A 74 7.35 7.67 -3.04
C SER A 74 7.62 8.44 -1.75
N LEU A 75 7.72 7.78 -0.58
CA LEU A 75 8.18 8.41 0.66
C LEU A 75 9.59 9.01 0.58
N PHE A 76 10.45 8.43 -0.28
CA PHE A 76 11.81 8.92 -0.51
C PHE A 76 11.86 10.04 -1.56
N ILE A 77 10.74 10.27 -2.27
CA ILE A 77 10.62 11.30 -3.30
C ILE A 77 10.09 12.61 -2.70
N ILE A 78 9.20 12.54 -1.71
CA ILE A 78 8.66 13.72 -1.01
C ILE A 78 9.75 14.35 -0.13
N LYS A 79 10.07 15.61 -0.42
CA LYS A 79 11.05 16.46 0.30
C LYS A 79 10.34 17.43 1.22
#